data_AF-A0A953UXX2-F1
#
_entry.id   AF-A0A953UXX2-F1
#
_cell.length_a   1.000
_cell.length_b   1.000
_cell.length_c   1.000
_cell.angle_alpha   90.00
_cell.angle_beta   90.00
_cell.angle_gamma   90.00
#
_symmetry.space_group_name_H-M   'P 1'
#
loop_
_entity.id
_entity.type
_entity.pdbx_description
1 polymer ?
#
loop_
_entity_poly.entity_id
_entity_poly.type
_entity_poly.pdbx_seq_one_letter_code
_entity_poly.pdbx_strand_id
1 'polypeptide(L)' 'MDKTVAKAVGLGATIQAQVMDMFWGDRCGMVVDPDGYGWMVGTHKAEPTTQEMKKKMAEQVGQQPTGTATVAA' A
#
# COMPACT_ATOMS: atom_id res chain seq x y z
N MET A 1 10.71 -3.61 3.29
CA MET A 1 9.57 -2.82 2.77
C MET A 1 10.04 -1.48 2.21
N ASP A 2 10.26 -0.44 3.02
CA ASP A 2 10.59 0.92 2.55
C ASP A 2 11.86 0.97 1.67
N LYS A 3 12.91 0.21 2.05
CA LYS A 3 14.13 0.06 1.22
C LYS A 3 13.85 -0.58 -0.15
N THR A 4 12.93 -1.54 -0.22
CA THR A 4 12.57 -2.24 -1.46
C THR A 4 11.84 -1.29 -2.41
N VAL A 5 10.88 -0.53 -1.89
CA VAL A 5 10.13 0.48 -2.65
C VAL A 5 11.06 1.61 -3.11
N ALA A 6 11.92 2.13 -2.22
CA ALA A 6 12.90 3.16 -2.59
C ALA A 6 13.87 2.68 -3.68
N LYS A 7 14.30 1.42 -3.62
CA LYS A 7 15.13 0.82 -4.68
C LYS A 7 14.37 0.74 -6.01
N ALA A 8 13.11 0.28 -5.99
CA ALA A 8 12.30 0.21 -7.20
C ALA A 8 12.11 1.60 -7.85
N VAL A 9 11.85 2.62 -7.03
CA VAL A 9 11.75 4.01 -7.50
C VAL A 9 13.07 4.50 -8.08
N GLY A 10 14.20 4.20 -7.43
CA GLY A 10 15.53 4.51 -7.96
C GLY A 10 15.87 3.81 -9.29
N LEU A 11 15.15 2.74 -9.63
CA LEU A 11 15.26 2.01 -10.91
C LEU A 11 14.22 2.45 -11.95
N GLY A 12 13.42 3.49 -11.67
CA GLY A 12 12.45 4.05 -12.60
C GLY A 12 11.00 3.65 -12.34
N ALA A 13 10.71 2.88 -11.29
CA ALA A 13 9.33 2.61 -10.90
C ALA A 13 8.66 3.88 -10.32
N THR A 14 7.34 3.98 -10.46
CA THR A 14 6.53 5.05 -9.88
C THR A 14 5.75 4.53 -8.67
N ILE A 15 5.52 5.37 -7.67
CA ILE A 15 4.71 4.99 -6.49
C ILE A 15 3.24 5.12 -6.85
N GLN A 16 2.51 3.99 -6.87
CA GLN A 16 1.06 3.96 -7.03
C GLN A 16 0.33 4.03 -5.69
N ALA A 17 0.86 3.37 -4.65
CA ALA A 17 0.35 3.45 -3.29
C ALA A 17 1.51 3.55 -2.31
N GLN A 18 1.47 4.57 -1.46
CA GLN A 18 2.51 4.80 -0.44
C GLN A 18 2.57 3.63 0.54
N VAL A 19 3.77 3.36 1.06
CA VAL A 19 3.97 2.31 2.06
C VAL A 19 3.29 2.72 3.36
N MET A 20 2.28 1.96 3.78
CA MET A 20 1.55 2.23 5.00
C MET A 20 1.18 0.95 5.74
N ASP A 21 0.90 1.10 7.03
CA ASP A 21 0.37 0.01 7.84
C ASP A 21 -1.14 -0.10 7.58
N MET A 22 -1.59 -1.31 7.28
CA MET A 22 -2.96 -1.61 6.93
C MET A 22 -3.71 -2.20 8.12
N PHE A 23 -5.02 -1.97 8.18
CA PHE A 23 -5.85 -2.40 9.30
C PHE A 23 -5.87 -3.92 9.50
N TRP A 24 -5.60 -4.69 8.44
CA TRP A 24 -5.48 -6.14 8.46
C TRP A 24 -4.10 -6.66 8.88
N GLY A 25 -3.18 -5.77 9.28
CA GLY A 25 -1.93 -6.14 9.94
C GLY A 25 -0.71 -6.25 9.03
N ASP A 26 -0.84 -5.95 7.74
CA ASP A 26 0.30 -5.86 6.83
C ASP A 26 0.84 -4.44 6.75
N ARG A 27 2.13 -4.29 6.49
CA ARG A 27 2.68 -3.05 5.91
C ARG A 27 2.95 -3.30 4.44
N CYS A 28 2.18 -2.64 3.58
CA CYS A 28 2.27 -2.81 2.14
C CYS A 28 2.26 -1.48 1.39
N GLY A 29 2.66 -1.53 0.12
CA GLY A 29 2.73 -0.41 -0.80
C GLY A 29 2.82 -0.93 -2.23
N MET A 30 2.50 -0.09 -3.21
CA MET A 30 2.40 -0.48 -4.60
C MET A 30 3.25 0.44 -5.48
N VAL A 31 3.99 -0.16 -6.40
CA VAL A 31 4.77 0.55 -7.42
C VAL A 31 4.37 0.06 -8.81
N VAL A 32 4.54 0.90 -9.82
CA VAL A 32 4.40 0.54 -11.23
C VAL A 32 5.78 0.64 -11.87
N ASP A 33 6.24 -0.44 -12.50
CA ASP A 33 7.52 -0.43 -13.20
C ASP A 33 7.45 0.34 -14.54
N PRO A 34 8.59 0.61 -15.19
CA PRO A 34 8.60 1.32 -16.48
C PRO A 34 7.83 0.63 -17.62
N ASP A 35 7.63 -0.69 -17.52
CA ASP A 35 6.89 -1.47 -18.51
C ASP A 35 5.37 -1.47 -18.24
N GLY A 36 4.93 -0.84 -17.14
CA GLY A 36 3.54 -0.66 -16.77
C GLY A 36 2.98 -1.74 -15.85
N TYR A 37 3.80 -2.66 -15.32
CA TYR A 37 3.32 -3.69 -14.39
C TYR A 37 3.21 -3.16 -12.96
N GLY A 38 2.05 -3.41 -12.34
CA GLY A 38 1.80 -3.08 -10.95
C GLY A 38 2.33 -4.16 -10.01
N TRP A 39 3.21 -3.78 -9.09
CA TRP A 39 3.82 -4.64 -8.09
C TRP A 39 3.42 -4.22 -6.69
N MET A 40 2.81 -5.12 -5.93
CA MET A 40 2.58 -4.95 -4.50
C MET A 40 3.72 -5.56 -3.71
N VAL A 41 4.34 -4.77 -2.84
CA VAL A 41 5.31 -5.24 -1.86
C VAL A 41 4.60 -5.25 -0.51
N GLY A 42 4.79 -6.29 0.29
CA GLY A 42 4.14 -6.42 1.59
C GLY A 42 4.99 -7.19 2.58
N THR A 43 4.84 -6.87 3.85
CA THR A 43 5.33 -7.69 4.95
C THR A 43 4.24 -7.79 6.00
N HIS A 44 3.95 -9.02 6.42
CA HIS A 44 3.03 -9.27 7.51
C HIS A 44 3.63 -8.76 8.82
N LYS A 45 2.95 -7.83 9.51
CA LYS A 45 3.42 -7.26 10.79
C LYS A 45 2.66 -7.80 11.99
N ALA A 46 1.38 -8.09 11.84
CA ALA A 46 0.52 -8.51 12.93
C ALA A 46 -0.69 -9.30 12.40
N GLU A 47 -1.24 -10.16 13.24
CA GLU A 47 -2.46 -10.91 12.96
C GLU A 47 -3.59 -10.37 13.87
N PRO A 48 -4.23 -9.24 13.48
CA PRO A 48 -5.27 -8.62 14.29
C PRO A 48 -6.55 -9.46 14.31
N THR A 49 -7.24 -9.45 15.45
CA THR A 49 -8.58 -10.03 15.55
C THR A 49 -9.59 -9.26 14.71
N THR A 50 -10.72 -9.90 14.39
CA THR A 50 -11.83 -9.26 13.66
C THR A 50 -12.31 -7.97 14.34
N GLN A 51 -12.30 -7.91 15.67
CA GLN A 51 -12.72 -6.72 16.42
C GLN A 51 -11.71 -5.56 16.27
N GLU A 52 -10.42 -5.87 16.33
CA GLU A 52 -9.35 -4.87 16.13
C GLU A 52 -9.32 -4.36 14.69
N MET A 53 -9.51 -5.24 13.70
CA MET A 53 -9.61 -4.86 12.29
C MET A 53 -10.78 -3.90 12.06
N LYS A 54 -11.98 -4.22 12.59
CA LYS A 54 -13.16 -3.34 12.45
C LYS A 54 -12.91 -1.95 13.05
N LYS A 55 -12.27 -1.89 14.22
CA LYS A 55 -11.90 -0.63 14.86
C LYS A 55 -10.91 0.18 14.01
N LYS A 56 -9.80 -0.44 13.59
CA LYS A 56 -8.77 0.21 12.76
C LYS A 56 -9.27 0.61 11.38
N MET A 57 -10.16 -0.17 10.77
CA MET A 57 -10.79 0.18 9.50
C MET A 57 -11.60 1.47 9.60
N ALA A 58 -12.42 1.61 10.65
CA ALA A 58 -13.18 2.84 10.88
C ALA A 58 -12.26 4.07 11.07
N GLU A 59 -11.10 3.88 11.69
CA GLU A 59 -10.06 4.91 11.85
C GLU A 59 -9.38 5.25 10.50
N GLN A 60 -9.05 4.25 9.67
CA GLN A 60 -8.38 4.43 8.38
C GLN A 60 -9.26 4.99 7.26
N VAL A 61 -10.55 4.64 7.23
CA VAL A 61 -11.51 5.15 6.22
C VAL A 61 -11.67 6.67 6.32
N GLY A 62 -11.50 7.25 7.51
CA GLY A 62 -11.48 8.71 7.71
C GLY A 62 -10.17 9.40 7.31
N GLN A 63 -9.11 8.64 7.01
CA GLN A 63 -7.76 9.16 6.76
C GLN A 63 -7.23 8.86 5.35
N GLN A 64 -7.98 8.16 4.48
CA GLN A 64 -7.58 8.02 3.08
C GLN A 64 -7.85 9.32 2.31
N PRO A 65 -6.81 10.06 1.86
CA PRO A 65 -7.02 10.96 0.75
C PRO A 65 -7.43 10.10 -0.45
N THR A 66 -8.48 10.52 -1.13
CA THR A 66 -9.01 9.92 -2.36
C THR A 66 -7.93 10.00 -3.45
N GLY A 67 -7.00 9.05 -3.44
CA GLY A 67 -6.01 8.87 -4.50
C GLY A 67 -6.72 8.25 -5.69
N THR A 68 -7.00 9.10 -6.68
CA THR A 68 -7.54 8.78 -8.00
C THR A 68 -6.86 7.56 -8.62
N ALA A 69 -7.53 6.40 -8.54
CA ALA A 69 -7.35 5.34 -9.52
C ALA A 69 -8.24 5.68 -10.73
N THR A 70 -7.78 6.62 -11.56
CA THR A 70 -8.30 6.77 -12.92
C THR A 70 -7.79 5.56 -13.70
N VAL A 71 -8.58 4.49 -13.73
CA VAL A 71 -8.42 3.44 -14.74
C VAL A 71 -8.87 4.04 -16.07
N ALA A 72 -7.89 4.48 -16.88
CA ALA A 72 -8.13 4.73 -18.29
C ALA A 72 -8.20 3.36 -18.98
N ALA A 73 -9.40 2.99 -19.41
CA ALA A 73 -9.62 2.04 -20.49
C ALA A 73 -9.79 2.82 -21.80
#